data_AF-A0A928H6L8-F1
#
_entry.id   AF-A0A928H6L8-F1
#
_cell.length_a   1.000
_cell.length_b   1.000
_cell.length_c   1.000
_cell.angle_alpha   90.00
_cell.angle_beta   90.00
_cell.angle_gamma   90.00
#
_symmetry.space_group_name_H-M   'P 1'
#
loop_
_entity.id
_entity.type
_entity.pdbx_description
1 polymer ?
#
loop_
_entity_poly.entity_id
_entity_poly.type
_entity_poly.pdbx_seq_one_letter_code
_entity_poly.pdbx_strand_id
1 'polypeptide(L)'
;MSGNGRTGQGRRFRQIRGVRILHEDPDVIVVEKSAGILSCATRRGGEHTVEDALNDYVRKGQARSRKQVYLVHRLDRETSGVMMVAKTPEVQEYFRSNWNELTEKTYLARVRGSLDEKEGEYESYLAEDPKTLRVRSVKNPKYGKLARTLYRVLSEGKGTSLVEVRLKSGRKNQIRVHFSENGHPIVGDSRYGRDRGDLMLHSWKLSFVHPHTGRKMSFETDRPPFALDSAKGESPSETVDSKSKRKERDEKQK
;
A
#
# COMPACT_ATOMS: atom_id res chain seq x y z
N MET A 1 -23.17 -9.72 -38.02
CA MET A 1 -22.09 -8.72 -38.13
C MET A 1 -21.72 -8.26 -36.74
N SER A 2 -20.62 -8.79 -36.22
CA SER A 2 -20.10 -8.50 -34.88
C SER A 2 -19.37 -7.16 -34.88
N GLY A 3 -19.76 -6.24 -34.00
CA GLY A 3 -19.06 -4.98 -33.76
C GLY A 3 -18.45 -4.97 -32.37
N ASN A 4 -17.23 -5.52 -32.26
CA ASN A 4 -16.41 -5.47 -31.05
C ASN A 4 -15.85 -4.05 -30.86
N GLY A 5 -16.34 -3.33 -29.85
CA GLY A 5 -15.89 -1.98 -29.47
C GLY A 5 -14.81 -1.98 -28.39
N ARG A 6 -13.58 -2.26 -28.81
CA ARG A 6 -12.27 -1.80 -28.29
C ARG A 6 -12.12 -1.53 -26.78
N THR A 7 -11.33 -2.41 -26.17
CA THR A 7 -10.61 -2.27 -24.90
C THR A 7 -9.85 -0.94 -24.77
N GLY A 8 -9.95 -0.33 -23.59
CA GLY A 8 -9.36 0.97 -23.26
C GLY A 8 -7.84 0.98 -23.38
N GLN A 9 -7.33 1.92 -24.17
CA GLN A 9 -5.91 2.22 -24.37
C GLN A 9 -5.24 2.65 -23.05
N GLY A 10 -4.04 2.12 -22.81
CA GLY A 10 -3.24 2.34 -21.61
C GLY A 10 -2.96 3.82 -21.34
N ARG A 11 -3.31 4.28 -20.13
CA ARG A 11 -2.89 5.57 -19.61
C ARG A 11 -1.37 5.55 -19.45
N ARG A 12 -0.64 6.35 -20.24
CA ARG A 12 0.80 6.58 -20.02
C ARG A 12 0.97 7.37 -18.73
N PHE A 13 1.40 6.69 -17.66
CA PHE A 13 1.73 7.32 -16.38
C PHE A 13 2.94 8.25 -16.55
N ARG A 14 2.91 9.43 -15.91
CA ARG A 14 4.01 10.39 -15.94
C ARG A 14 5.00 10.10 -14.83
N GLN A 15 6.27 9.92 -15.19
CA GLN A 15 7.37 9.73 -14.25
C GLN A 15 7.96 11.10 -13.86
N ILE A 16 8.10 11.32 -12.56
CA ILE A 16 8.85 12.42 -11.95
C ILE A 16 9.95 11.76 -11.10
N ARG A 17 11.01 12.48 -10.74
CA ARG A 17 12.14 11.94 -9.99
C ARG A 17 11.65 11.17 -8.75
N GLY A 18 11.71 9.84 -8.82
CA GLY A 18 11.31 8.95 -7.72
C GLY A 18 9.82 8.72 -7.49
N VAL A 19 8.95 9.28 -8.33
CA VAL A 19 7.49 9.24 -8.17
C VAL A 19 6.81 9.01 -9.52
N ARG A 20 5.90 8.03 -9.60
CA ARG A 20 5.08 7.77 -10.79
C ARG A 20 3.64 8.20 -10.51
N ILE A 21 3.06 9.10 -11.31
CA ILE A 21 1.65 9.51 -11.13
C ILE A 21 0.75 8.41 -11.67
N LEU A 22 -0.08 7.82 -10.80
CA LEU A 22 -1.09 6.80 -11.14
C LEU A 22 -2.42 7.44 -11.54
N HIS A 23 -2.78 8.55 -10.90
CA HIS A 23 -4.02 9.27 -11.18
C HIS A 23 -3.92 10.72 -10.74
N GLU A 24 -4.60 11.59 -11.47
CA GLU A 24 -4.79 12.99 -11.12
C GLU A 24 -6.18 13.44 -11.56
N ASP A 25 -6.89 14.11 -10.66
CA ASP A 25 -8.14 14.81 -10.92
C ASP A 25 -8.09 16.21 -10.25
N PRO A 26 -9.19 16.99 -10.19
CA PRO A 26 -9.18 18.28 -9.51
C PRO A 26 -8.88 18.22 -8.00
N ASP A 27 -9.18 17.12 -7.31
CA ASP A 27 -9.17 17.00 -5.85
C ASP A 27 -7.92 16.29 -5.32
N VAL A 28 -7.44 15.25 -6.01
CA VAL A 28 -6.35 14.39 -5.54
C VAL A 28 -5.33 14.05 -6.62
N ILE A 29 -4.11 13.72 -6.18
CA ILE A 29 -3.09 13.05 -6.98
C ILE A 29 -2.72 11.76 -6.26
N VAL A 30 -2.82 10.64 -6.98
CA VAL A 30 -2.38 9.32 -6.51
C VAL A 30 -1.08 8.97 -7.21
N VAL A 31 -0.09 8.57 -6.45
CA VAL A 31 1.25 8.28 -6.92
C VAL A 31 1.74 6.94 -6.42
N GLU A 32 2.69 6.36 -7.14
CA GLU A 32 3.58 5.35 -6.63
C GLU A 32 4.90 6.01 -6.25
N LYS A 33 5.21 5.91 -4.95
CA LYS A 33 6.44 6.39 -4.35
C LYS A 33 7.51 5.29 -4.44
N SER A 34 8.71 5.66 -4.90
CA SER A 34 9.88 4.77 -4.84
C SER A 34 10.42 4.64 -3.41
N ALA A 35 11.06 3.50 -3.10
CA ALA A 35 11.81 3.34 -1.85
C ALA A 35 12.99 4.34 -1.79
N GLY A 36 13.44 4.68 -0.57
CA GLY A 36 14.58 5.57 -0.32
C GLY A 36 14.27 7.08 -0.33
N ILE A 37 13.06 7.49 -0.73
CA ILE A 37 12.67 8.90 -0.82
C ILE A 37 11.76 9.28 0.34
N LEU A 38 11.92 10.49 0.88
CA LEU A 38 11.06 11.00 1.96
C LEU A 38 9.70 11.45 1.41
N SER A 39 8.62 11.15 2.16
CA SER A 39 7.29 11.67 1.84
C SER A 39 7.20 13.20 2.02
N CYS A 40 7.87 13.74 3.04
CA CYS A 40 7.86 15.16 3.42
C CYS A 40 9.18 15.55 4.08
N ALA A 41 9.42 16.86 4.20
CA ALA A 41 10.62 17.37 4.86
C ALA A 41 10.71 16.88 6.31
N THR A 42 11.93 16.63 6.77
CA THR A 42 12.20 16.35 8.19
C THR A 42 12.73 17.60 8.88
N ARG A 43 12.77 17.60 10.23
CA ARG A 43 13.38 18.69 11.01
C ARG A 43 14.82 19.01 10.62
N ARG A 44 15.56 18.06 10.03
CA ARG A 44 16.94 18.25 9.58
C ARG A 44 17.03 18.95 8.21
N GLY A 45 15.93 19.03 7.46
CA GLY A 45 15.90 19.61 6.12
C GLY A 45 16.79 18.88 5.10
N GLY A 46 16.95 19.46 3.91
CA GLY A 46 18.07 19.17 3.00
C GLY A 46 17.92 18.02 1.99
N GLU A 47 16.85 17.22 2.05
CA GLU A 47 16.60 16.14 1.07
C GLU A 47 15.33 16.43 0.26
N HIS A 48 15.34 16.09 -1.04
CA HIS A 48 14.19 16.22 -1.93
C HIS A 48 13.13 15.17 -1.60
N THR A 49 11.86 15.59 -1.51
CA THR A 49 10.74 14.76 -1.06
C THR A 49 9.71 14.51 -2.16
N VAL A 50 8.76 13.61 -1.91
CA VAL A 50 7.58 13.40 -2.77
C VAL A 50 6.75 14.69 -2.85
N GLU A 51 6.59 15.39 -1.72
CA GLU A 51 5.88 16.67 -1.65
C GLU A 51 6.55 17.74 -2.53
N ASP A 52 7.88 17.86 -2.48
CA ASP A 52 8.63 18.78 -3.36
C ASP A 52 8.43 18.44 -4.84
N ALA A 53 8.58 17.15 -5.19
CA ALA A 53 8.39 16.67 -6.56
C ALA A 53 7.02 17.02 -7.13
N LEU A 54 5.98 16.88 -6.30
CA LEU A 54 4.60 17.14 -6.69
C LEU A 54 4.27 18.63 -6.68
N ASN A 55 4.86 19.42 -5.79
CA ASN A 55 4.76 20.87 -5.80
C ASN A 55 5.34 21.46 -7.10
N ASP A 56 6.53 21.02 -7.51
CA ASP A 56 7.15 21.44 -8.77
C ASP A 56 6.28 21.04 -9.97
N TYR A 57 5.73 19.82 -9.93
CA TYR A 57 4.82 19.32 -10.94
C TYR A 57 3.55 20.18 -11.10
N VAL A 58 2.84 20.49 -10.01
CA VAL A 58 1.58 21.27 -10.10
C VAL A 58 1.82 22.74 -10.42
N ARG A 59 3.02 23.27 -10.09
CA ARG A 59 3.43 24.63 -10.48
C ARG A 59 3.81 24.72 -11.96
N LYS A 60 4.16 23.61 -12.62
CA LYS A 60 4.52 23.56 -14.05
C LYS A 60 5.62 24.58 -14.41
N GLY A 61 6.63 24.73 -13.55
CA GLY A 61 7.74 25.68 -13.74
C GLY A 61 7.39 27.16 -13.53
N GLN A 62 6.16 27.48 -13.10
CA GLN A 62 5.75 28.85 -12.80
C GLN A 62 6.16 29.23 -11.38
N ALA A 63 7.29 29.93 -11.23
CA ALA A 63 7.84 30.31 -9.91
C ALA A 63 6.89 31.13 -9.03
N ARG A 64 5.97 31.91 -9.63
CA ARG A 64 4.97 32.71 -8.91
C ARG A 64 3.66 31.96 -8.63
N SER A 65 3.53 30.71 -9.08
CA SER A 65 2.32 29.91 -8.85
C SER A 65 2.20 29.55 -7.37
N ARG A 66 1.02 29.83 -6.81
CA ARG A 66 0.67 29.44 -5.43
C ARG A 66 0.14 28.00 -5.33
N LYS A 67 0.09 27.27 -6.45
CA LYS A 67 -0.34 25.87 -6.44
C LYS A 67 0.66 25.04 -5.63
N GLN A 68 0.11 24.16 -4.80
CA GLN A 68 0.86 23.18 -4.03
C GLN A 68 -0.05 21.98 -3.76
N VAL A 69 0.57 20.86 -3.43
CA VAL A 69 -0.12 19.69 -2.93
C VAL A 69 -0.14 19.69 -1.41
N TYR A 70 -1.04 18.90 -0.84
CA TYR A 70 -1.25 18.82 0.60
C TYR A 70 -1.22 17.36 1.03
N LEU A 71 -0.29 17.01 1.92
CA LEU A 71 -0.16 15.65 2.43
C LEU A 71 -1.34 15.28 3.33
N VAL A 72 -1.99 14.16 3.02
CA VAL A 72 -3.07 13.57 3.84
C VAL A 72 -2.59 12.35 4.63
N HIS A 73 -1.58 11.65 4.11
CA HIS A 73 -0.88 10.57 4.78
C HIS A 73 0.60 10.54 4.35
N ARG A 74 1.38 9.62 4.90
CA ARG A 74 2.80 9.48 4.58
C ARG A 74 3.19 8.00 4.57
N LEU A 75 4.15 7.66 3.71
CA LEU A 75 4.92 6.41 3.80
C LEU A 75 6.30 6.69 4.42
N ASP A 76 6.85 5.72 5.14
CA ASP A 76 8.23 5.79 5.62
C ASP A 76 9.20 5.89 4.43
N ARG A 77 10.42 6.41 4.67
CA ARG A 77 11.45 6.63 3.62
C ARG A 77 11.67 5.39 2.76
N GLU A 78 11.90 4.25 3.41
CA GLU A 78 12.20 2.98 2.74
C GLU A 78 10.94 2.24 2.22
N THR A 79 9.75 2.67 2.62
CA THR A 79 8.49 2.06 2.15
C THR A 79 8.15 2.59 0.76
N SER A 80 7.97 1.70 -0.20
CA SER A 80 7.52 2.01 -1.56
C SER A 80 6.01 1.85 -1.73
N GLY A 81 5.46 2.28 -2.86
CA GLY A 81 4.08 1.97 -3.27
C GLY A 81 3.11 3.14 -3.26
N VAL A 82 1.82 2.84 -3.23
CA VAL A 82 0.73 3.78 -3.44
C VAL A 82 0.65 4.81 -2.30
N MET A 83 0.64 6.08 -2.68
CA MET A 83 0.46 7.25 -1.83
C MET A 83 -0.50 8.24 -2.49
N MET A 84 -1.17 9.06 -1.70
CA MET A 84 -2.13 10.06 -2.19
C MET A 84 -1.87 11.40 -1.52
N VAL A 85 -2.05 12.47 -2.28
CA VAL A 85 -2.02 13.85 -1.80
C VAL A 85 -3.28 14.57 -2.27
N ALA A 86 -3.73 15.54 -1.47
CA ALA A 86 -4.81 16.45 -1.84
C ALA A 86 -4.27 17.64 -2.65
N LYS A 87 -5.12 18.24 -3.48
CA LYS A 87 -4.79 19.44 -4.27
C LYS A 87 -5.30 20.73 -3.64
N THR A 88 -6.13 20.63 -2.60
CA THR A 88 -6.65 21.78 -1.84
C THR A 88 -6.62 21.52 -0.33
N PRO A 89 -6.59 22.57 0.51
CA PRO A 89 -6.69 22.44 1.97
C PRO A 89 -7.99 21.78 2.43
N GLU A 90 -9.10 22.02 1.76
CA GLU A 90 -10.41 21.48 2.10
C GLU A 90 -10.44 19.96 1.93
N VAL A 91 -9.90 19.47 0.81
CA VAL A 91 -9.74 18.03 0.55
C VAL A 91 -8.72 17.42 1.52
N GLN A 92 -7.67 18.15 1.89
CA GLN A 92 -6.72 17.70 2.89
C GLN A 92 -7.41 17.43 4.22
N GLU A 93 -8.19 18.39 4.70
CA GLU A 93 -8.88 18.31 5.99
C GLU A 93 -9.89 17.16 6.00
N TYR A 94 -10.67 17.01 4.92
CA TYR A 94 -11.63 15.92 4.75
C TYR A 94 -10.97 14.54 4.98
N PHE A 95 -9.83 14.30 4.33
CA PHE A 95 -9.10 13.03 4.47
C PHE A 95 -8.37 12.90 5.80
N ARG A 96 -7.80 13.98 6.36
CA ARG A 96 -7.06 13.90 7.63
C ARG A 96 -7.97 13.57 8.81
N SER A 97 -9.19 14.11 8.81
CA SER A 97 -10.18 13.88 9.86
C SER A 97 -10.77 12.47 9.83
N ASN A 98 -10.79 11.80 8.68
CA ASN A 98 -11.49 10.52 8.49
C ASN A 98 -10.62 9.45 7.80
N TRP A 99 -9.28 9.55 7.95
CA TRP A 99 -8.36 8.76 7.13
C TRP A 99 -8.58 7.26 7.24
N ASN A 100 -8.82 6.73 8.43
CA ASN A 100 -8.93 5.28 8.61
C ASN A 100 -10.30 4.75 8.17
N GLU A 101 -11.33 5.58 8.30
CA GLU A 101 -12.71 5.30 7.96
C GLU A 101 -12.92 5.35 6.44
N LEU A 102 -12.29 6.31 5.78
CA LEU A 102 -12.42 6.52 4.34
C LEU A 102 -11.44 5.68 3.50
N THR A 103 -10.46 5.00 4.12
CA THR A 103 -9.39 4.33 3.36
C THR A 103 -9.10 2.89 3.77
N GLU A 104 -9.00 2.02 2.77
CA GLU A 104 -8.49 0.66 2.89
C GLU A 104 -7.06 0.62 2.35
N LYS A 105 -6.13 0.15 3.18
CA LYS A 105 -4.70 0.14 2.86
C LYS A 105 -4.18 -1.29 2.97
N THR A 106 -3.68 -1.81 1.85
CA THR A 106 -3.09 -3.15 1.78
C THR A 106 -1.62 -3.04 1.41
N TYR A 107 -0.78 -3.69 2.21
CA TYR A 107 0.66 -3.77 2.02
C TYR A 107 1.07 -5.20 1.70
N LEU A 108 2.20 -5.34 1.02
CA LEU A 108 2.95 -6.58 0.91
C LEU A 108 4.24 -6.43 1.72
N ALA A 109 4.54 -7.41 2.56
CA ALA A 109 5.79 -7.46 3.31
C ALA A 109 6.43 -8.84 3.24
N ARG A 110 7.76 -8.89 3.14
CA ARG A 110 8.52 -10.12 3.35
C ARG A 110 9.04 -10.12 4.77
N VAL A 111 8.67 -11.12 5.56
CA VAL A 111 9.01 -11.23 6.99
C VAL A 111 9.87 -12.46 7.26
N ARG A 112 10.68 -12.43 8.31
CA ARG A 112 11.55 -13.55 8.71
C ARG A 112 10.76 -14.68 9.36
N GLY A 113 11.18 -15.91 9.09
CA GLY A 113 10.56 -17.12 9.62
C GLY A 113 9.28 -17.52 8.89
N SER A 114 8.71 -18.63 9.34
CA SER A 114 7.36 -19.09 9.01
C SER A 114 6.42 -18.68 10.12
N LEU A 115 5.24 -18.19 9.78
CA LEU A 115 4.25 -17.80 10.78
C LEU A 115 3.41 -19.02 11.14
N ASP A 116 3.24 -19.29 12.44
CA ASP A 116 2.43 -20.43 12.90
C ASP A 116 0.98 -20.25 12.45
N GLU A 117 0.41 -19.07 12.66
CA GLU A 117 -0.91 -18.69 12.16
C GLU A 117 -0.82 -18.09 10.76
N LYS A 118 -1.61 -18.61 9.82
CA LYS A 118 -1.62 -18.11 8.42
C LYS A 118 -2.43 -16.84 8.24
N GLU A 119 -3.26 -16.49 9.19
CA GLU A 119 -4.00 -15.23 9.26
C GLU A 119 -4.12 -14.80 10.72
N GLY A 120 -4.09 -13.49 10.99
CA GLY A 120 -4.21 -13.01 12.36
C GLY A 120 -4.29 -11.50 12.49
N GLU A 121 -4.38 -11.04 13.73
CA GLU A 121 -4.42 -9.62 14.10
C GLU A 121 -3.35 -9.31 15.14
N TYR A 122 -2.58 -8.26 14.91
CA TYR A 122 -1.72 -7.65 15.91
C TYR A 122 -2.33 -6.33 16.38
N GLU A 123 -2.55 -6.24 17.69
CA GLU A 123 -3.06 -5.04 18.36
C GLU A 123 -2.12 -4.61 19.48
N SER A 124 -1.74 -3.33 19.49
CA SER A 124 -0.96 -2.73 20.58
C SER A 124 -1.10 -1.20 20.62
N TYR A 125 -0.73 -0.57 21.74
CA TYR A 125 -0.57 0.88 21.79
C TYR A 125 0.87 1.24 21.42
N LEU A 126 1.06 2.03 20.37
CA LEU A 126 2.39 2.42 19.89
C LEU A 126 2.77 3.82 20.36
N ALA A 127 4.00 3.95 20.88
CA ALA A 127 4.58 5.20 21.32
C ALA A 127 5.94 5.43 20.68
N GLU A 128 6.25 6.68 20.33
CA GLU A 128 7.56 7.09 19.82
C GLU A 128 8.43 7.61 20.96
N ASP A 129 9.64 7.08 21.07
CA ASP A 129 10.66 7.61 21.97
C ASP A 129 11.20 8.96 21.43
N PRO A 130 11.16 10.06 22.21
CA PRO A 130 11.50 11.39 21.72
C PRO A 130 12.99 11.59 21.41
N LYS A 131 13.88 10.75 21.97
CA LYS A 131 15.34 10.87 21.76
C LYS A 131 15.79 10.05 20.57
N THR A 132 15.32 8.80 20.48
CA THR A 132 15.74 7.83 19.45
C THR A 132 14.79 7.80 18.24
N LEU A 133 13.64 8.47 18.35
CA LEU A 133 12.53 8.48 17.38
C LEU A 133 11.97 7.08 17.10
N ARG A 134 12.33 6.08 17.91
CA ARG A 134 11.98 4.67 17.71
C ARG A 134 10.59 4.43 18.28
N VAL A 135 9.74 3.79 17.48
CA VAL A 135 8.40 3.39 17.90
C VAL A 135 8.44 2.02 18.57
N ARG A 136 7.69 1.82 19.65
CA ARG A 136 7.54 0.54 20.36
C ARG A 136 6.16 0.39 20.97
N SER A 137 5.76 -0.83 21.31
CA SER A 137 4.56 -1.06 22.10
C SER A 137 4.71 -0.55 23.54
N VAL A 138 3.62 -0.01 24.09
CA VAL A 138 3.50 0.40 25.49
C VAL A 138 2.26 -0.21 26.11
N LYS A 139 2.36 -0.61 27.38
CA LYS A 139 1.23 -1.22 28.10
C LYS A 139 0.16 -0.21 28.49
N ASN A 140 0.56 1.01 28.83
CA ASN A 140 -0.37 2.04 29.29
C ASN A 140 -0.88 2.87 28.10
N PRO A 141 -2.20 2.88 27.83
CA PRO A 141 -2.79 3.58 26.70
C PRO A 141 -2.61 5.10 26.76
N LYS A 142 -2.35 5.67 27.95
CA LYS A 142 -2.05 7.11 28.10
C LYS A 142 -0.79 7.54 27.35
N TYR A 143 0.14 6.62 27.10
CA TYR A 143 1.44 6.92 26.50
C TYR A 143 1.55 6.52 25.02
N GLY A 144 0.55 5.83 24.47
CA GLY A 144 0.60 5.31 23.10
C GLY A 144 -0.73 5.49 22.36
N LYS A 145 -0.71 5.27 21.05
CA LYS A 145 -1.92 5.29 20.22
C LYS A 145 -2.23 3.88 19.74
N LEU A 146 -3.50 3.49 19.83
CA LEU A 146 -3.94 2.17 19.39
C LEU A 146 -3.57 1.95 17.91
N ALA A 147 -3.00 0.79 17.67
CA ALA A 147 -2.55 0.31 16.38
C ALA A 147 -3.10 -1.11 16.14
N ARG A 148 -3.75 -1.33 15.00
CA ARG A 148 -4.34 -2.61 14.58
C ARG A 148 -3.88 -2.99 13.19
N THR A 149 -3.28 -4.16 13.07
CA THR A 149 -2.66 -4.70 11.85
C THR A 149 -3.19 -6.10 11.62
N LEU A 150 -3.97 -6.29 10.56
CA LEU A 150 -4.39 -7.61 10.11
C LEU A 150 -3.37 -8.14 9.10
N TYR A 151 -3.10 -9.44 9.13
CA TYR A 151 -2.22 -10.06 8.16
C TYR A 151 -2.75 -11.40 7.67
N ARG A 152 -2.28 -11.79 6.47
CA ARG A 152 -2.48 -13.10 5.86
C ARG A 152 -1.21 -13.52 5.15
N VAL A 153 -0.73 -14.74 5.41
CA VAL A 153 0.40 -15.36 4.74
C VAL A 153 -0.02 -15.74 3.31
N LEU A 154 0.75 -15.27 2.33
CA LEU A 154 0.53 -15.56 0.91
C LEU A 154 1.44 -16.69 0.41
N SER A 155 2.68 -16.72 0.87
CA SER A 155 3.65 -17.77 0.55
C SER A 155 4.70 -17.86 1.65
N GLU A 156 5.31 -19.03 1.79
CA GLU A 156 6.43 -19.25 2.70
C GLU A 156 7.55 -20.00 1.98
N GLY A 157 8.79 -19.72 2.35
CA GLY A 157 9.95 -20.39 1.77
C GLY A 157 11.25 -19.73 2.15
N LYS A 158 12.34 -20.52 2.12
CA LYS A 158 13.72 -20.04 2.37
C LYS A 158 13.86 -19.29 3.71
N GLY A 159 13.13 -19.71 4.74
CA GLY A 159 13.14 -19.08 6.06
C GLY A 159 12.47 -17.70 6.12
N THR A 160 11.54 -17.42 5.22
CA THR A 160 10.77 -16.17 5.16
C THR A 160 9.32 -16.42 4.74
N SER A 161 8.45 -15.45 5.02
CA SER A 161 7.04 -15.47 4.63
C SER A 161 6.66 -14.18 3.89
N LEU A 162 5.97 -14.29 2.76
CA LEU A 162 5.27 -13.17 2.13
C LEU A 162 3.93 -12.98 2.81
N VAL A 163 3.64 -11.79 3.30
CA VAL A 163 2.38 -11.47 3.96
C VAL A 163 1.67 -10.32 3.27
N GLU A 164 0.36 -10.48 3.07
CA GLU A 164 -0.57 -9.38 2.83
C GLU A 164 -0.92 -8.76 4.18
N VAL A 165 -0.82 -7.45 4.30
CA VAL A 165 -1.11 -6.72 5.53
C VAL A 165 -2.19 -5.68 5.28
N ARG A 166 -3.26 -5.70 6.06
CA ARG A 166 -4.34 -4.70 6.01
C ARG A 166 -4.31 -3.83 7.26
N LEU A 167 -4.19 -2.52 7.06
CA LEU A 167 -4.11 -1.56 8.17
C LEU A 167 -5.49 -1.02 8.54
N LYS A 168 -5.88 -1.23 9.80
CA LYS A 168 -7.06 -0.58 10.41
C LYS A 168 -6.70 0.78 11.05
N SER A 169 -5.40 1.04 11.23
CA SER A 169 -4.85 2.31 11.72
C SER A 169 -3.57 2.67 10.97
N GLY A 170 -3.17 3.94 10.97
CA GLY A 170 -1.93 4.41 10.33
C GLY A 170 -0.93 5.02 11.32
N ARG A 171 -0.26 4.21 12.16
CA ARG A 171 0.80 4.70 13.06
C ARG A 171 2.19 4.58 12.41
N LYS A 172 3.12 5.45 12.80
CA LYS A 172 4.49 5.46 12.28
C LYS A 172 5.16 4.10 12.54
N ASN A 173 5.81 3.54 11.52
CA ASN A 173 6.47 2.23 11.56
C ASN A 173 5.57 1.07 12.09
N GLN A 174 4.24 1.19 12.04
CA GLN A 174 3.32 0.24 12.69
C GLN A 174 3.56 -1.22 12.29
N ILE A 175 3.59 -1.50 10.97
CA ILE A 175 3.80 -2.85 10.44
C ILE A 175 5.16 -3.40 10.92
N ARG A 176 6.20 -2.57 10.81
CA ARG A 176 7.58 -2.92 11.19
C ARG A 176 7.68 -3.31 12.67
N VAL A 177 7.05 -2.54 13.55
CA VAL A 177 7.02 -2.81 15.00
C VAL A 177 6.25 -4.08 15.30
N HIS A 178 5.00 -4.22 14.81
CA HIS A 178 4.16 -5.38 15.11
C HIS A 178 4.84 -6.69 14.70
N PHE A 179 5.36 -6.76 13.48
CA PHE A 179 6.04 -7.95 13.00
C PHE A 179 7.35 -8.23 13.75
N SER A 180 8.12 -7.20 14.08
CA SER A 180 9.35 -7.34 14.88
C SER A 180 9.09 -7.85 16.29
N GLU A 181 8.11 -7.29 17.00
CA GLU A 181 7.80 -7.66 18.38
C GLU A 181 7.14 -9.05 18.49
N ASN A 182 6.55 -9.55 17.39
CA ASN A 182 6.04 -10.92 17.27
C ASN A 182 7.08 -11.89 16.67
N GLY A 183 8.37 -11.53 16.65
CA GLY A 183 9.45 -12.46 16.26
C GLY A 183 9.68 -12.60 14.75
N HIS A 184 8.91 -11.91 13.92
CA HIS A 184 8.95 -11.99 12.45
C HIS A 184 9.33 -10.65 11.80
N PRO A 185 10.48 -10.02 12.11
CA PRO A 185 10.82 -8.71 11.56
C PRO A 185 10.84 -8.71 10.03
N ILE A 186 10.52 -7.56 9.43
CA ILE A 186 10.57 -7.38 7.97
C ILE A 186 12.01 -7.56 7.49
N VAL A 187 12.20 -8.30 6.41
CA VAL A 187 13.50 -8.51 5.77
C VAL A 187 14.06 -7.16 5.27
N GLY A 188 15.34 -6.93 5.56
CA GLY A 188 16.02 -5.66 5.25
C GLY A 188 15.72 -4.52 6.23
N ASP A 189 14.93 -4.76 7.28
CA ASP A 189 14.66 -3.74 8.29
C ASP A 189 15.84 -3.56 9.26
N SER A 190 16.71 -2.58 8.96
CA SER A 190 17.86 -2.23 9.82
C SER A 190 17.51 -1.62 11.16
N ARG A 191 16.25 -1.18 11.36
CA ARG A 191 15.82 -0.53 12.60
C ARG A 191 15.17 -1.54 13.53
N TYR A 192 14.24 -2.33 13.04
CA TYR A 192 13.44 -3.25 13.84
C TYR A 192 13.89 -4.70 13.71
N GLY A 193 14.60 -5.05 12.65
CA GLY A 193 15.21 -6.36 12.44
C GLY A 193 16.70 -6.38 12.76
N ARG A 194 17.33 -7.48 12.33
CA ARG A 194 18.79 -7.70 12.39
C ARG A 194 19.46 -7.57 11.01
N ASP A 195 18.67 -7.40 9.97
CA ASP A 195 19.13 -7.38 8.58
C ASP A 195 19.62 -6.00 8.17
N ARG A 196 20.55 -5.98 7.22
CA ARG A 196 20.89 -4.79 6.44
C ARG A 196 20.45 -5.03 5.00
N GLY A 197 19.93 -4.00 4.35
CA GLY A 197 19.46 -4.06 2.97
C GLY A 197 18.23 -3.19 2.74
N ASP A 198 17.60 -3.39 1.60
CA ASP A 198 16.37 -2.69 1.23
C ASP A 198 15.18 -3.26 1.99
N LEU A 199 14.35 -2.36 2.56
CA LEU A 199 13.17 -2.75 3.30
C LEU A 199 12.15 -3.43 2.37
N MET A 200 11.85 -4.69 2.63
CA MET A 200 10.85 -5.45 1.87
C MET A 200 9.42 -5.18 2.37
N LEU A 201 9.00 -3.92 2.26
CA LEU A 201 7.66 -3.42 2.61
C LEU A 201 7.14 -2.49 1.51
N HIS A 202 5.94 -2.79 1.00
CA HIS A 202 5.35 -2.08 -0.12
C HIS A 202 3.86 -1.79 0.11
N SER A 203 3.46 -0.53 -0.01
CA SER A 203 2.06 -0.08 -0.03
C SER A 203 1.43 -0.49 -1.35
N TRP A 204 0.91 -1.71 -1.42
CA TRP A 204 0.50 -2.33 -2.68
C TRP A 204 -0.81 -1.79 -3.23
N LYS A 205 -1.79 -1.53 -2.36
CA LYS A 205 -3.12 -1.08 -2.76
C LYS A 205 -3.68 -0.06 -1.78
N LEU A 206 -4.25 1.01 -2.34
CA LEU A 206 -4.99 2.04 -1.62
C LEU A 206 -6.37 2.18 -2.24
N SER A 207 -7.42 2.02 -1.43
CA SER A 207 -8.78 2.37 -1.83
C SER A 207 -9.31 3.47 -0.94
N PHE A 208 -10.08 4.40 -1.51
CA PHE A 208 -10.67 5.50 -0.76
C PHE A 208 -12.01 5.95 -1.34
N VAL A 209 -12.83 6.63 -0.53
CA VAL A 209 -14.05 7.31 -1.01
C VAL A 209 -13.67 8.72 -1.48
N HIS A 210 -13.94 9.03 -2.74
CA HIS A 210 -13.58 10.33 -3.33
C HIS A 210 -14.44 11.45 -2.73
N PRO A 211 -13.83 12.58 -2.28
CA PRO A 211 -14.50 13.60 -1.46
C PRO A 211 -15.71 14.24 -2.14
N HIS A 212 -15.60 14.52 -3.44
CA HIS A 212 -16.67 15.21 -4.17
C HIS A 212 -17.67 14.25 -4.85
N THR A 213 -17.23 13.07 -5.30
CA THR A 213 -18.09 12.18 -6.10
C THR A 213 -18.73 11.07 -5.25
N GLY A 214 -18.26 10.84 -4.03
CA GLY A 214 -18.68 9.73 -3.17
C GLY A 214 -18.33 8.34 -3.71
N ARG A 215 -17.64 8.24 -4.85
CA ARG A 215 -17.30 6.95 -5.46
C ARG A 215 -16.11 6.31 -4.76
N LYS A 216 -16.18 5.00 -4.52
CA LYS A 216 -15.03 4.22 -4.07
C LYS A 216 -14.05 4.09 -5.24
N MET A 217 -12.83 4.56 -5.03
CA MET A 217 -11.71 4.47 -5.97
C MET A 217 -10.68 3.50 -5.41
N SER A 218 -9.97 2.78 -6.30
CA SER A 218 -8.96 1.81 -5.91
C SER A 218 -7.77 1.90 -6.85
N PHE A 219 -6.58 1.95 -6.27
CA PHE A 219 -5.32 2.04 -6.98
C PHE A 219 -4.37 0.98 -6.44
N GLU A 220 -3.73 0.26 -7.36
CA GLU A 220 -2.75 -0.77 -7.06
C GLU A 220 -1.53 -0.60 -7.96
N THR A 221 -0.39 -1.04 -7.45
CA THR A 221 0.88 -1.12 -8.18
C THR A 221 1.17 -2.56 -8.57
N ASP A 222 2.13 -2.73 -9.48
CA ASP A 222 2.74 -4.03 -9.72
C ASP A 222 3.34 -4.56 -8.40
N ARG A 223 3.32 -5.88 -8.24
CA ARG A 223 3.98 -6.49 -7.09
C ARG A 223 5.49 -6.22 -7.15
N PRO A 224 6.13 -5.82 -6.04
CA PRO A 224 7.57 -5.58 -6.02
C PRO A 224 8.32 -6.90 -6.23
N PRO A 225 9.59 -6.87 -6.70
CA PRO A 225 10.36 -8.09 -6.97
C PRO A 225 10.42 -9.07 -5.79
N PHE A 226 10.51 -8.58 -4.55
CA PHE A 226 10.54 -9.44 -3.36
C PHE A 226 9.23 -10.19 -3.10
N ALA A 227 8.13 -9.79 -3.73
CA ALA A 227 6.82 -10.42 -3.63
C ALA A 227 6.51 -11.34 -4.83
N LEU A 228 7.44 -11.45 -5.77
CA LEU A 228 7.38 -12.38 -6.90
C LEU A 228 8.17 -13.63 -6.52
N ASP A 229 7.64 -14.45 -5.61
CA ASP A 229 8.20 -15.79 -5.46
C ASP A 229 7.84 -16.60 -6.71
N SER A 230 8.84 -17.21 -7.32
CA SER A 230 8.64 -18.23 -8.33
C SER A 230 7.93 -19.42 -7.67
N ALA A 231 6.60 -19.43 -7.72
CA ALA A 231 5.83 -20.63 -7.50
C ALA A 231 6.24 -21.64 -8.58
N LYS A 232 7.27 -22.45 -8.29
CA LYS A 232 7.40 -23.75 -8.95
C LYS A 232 6.26 -24.60 -8.40
N GLY A 233 5.23 -24.79 -9.21
CA GLY A 233 4.16 -25.75 -8.96
C GLY A 233 2.82 -25.09 -8.64
N GLU A 234 2.15 -24.58 -9.67
CA GLU A 234 0.73 -24.81 -9.94
C GLU A 234 0.40 -24.08 -11.25
N SER A 235 0.38 -24.85 -12.34
CA SER A 235 -0.24 -24.44 -13.59
C SER A 235 -1.74 -24.20 -13.35
N PRO A 236 -2.37 -23.19 -13.98
CA PRO A 236 -3.81 -23.07 -13.94
C PRO A 236 -4.42 -24.32 -14.56
N SER A 237 -5.22 -25.06 -13.78
CA SER A 237 -6.04 -26.13 -14.30
C SER A 237 -7.05 -25.53 -15.30
N GLU A 238 -6.94 -25.97 -16.54
CA GLU A 238 -7.98 -25.80 -17.54
C GLU A 238 -9.24 -26.50 -17.03
N THR A 239 -10.27 -25.73 -16.66
CA THR A 239 -11.61 -26.26 -16.48
C THR A 239 -12.21 -26.56 -17.85
N VAL A 240 -11.93 -27.77 -18.34
CA VAL A 240 -12.82 -28.45 -19.29
C VAL A 240 -13.89 -29.14 -18.45
N ASP A 241 -15.12 -28.66 -18.50
CA ASP A 241 -16.26 -29.54 -18.26
C ASP A 241 -17.33 -29.34 -19.33
N SER A 242 -17.12 -30.06 -20.43
CA SER A 242 -18.15 -30.44 -21.38
C SER A 242 -18.61 -31.86 -21.04
N LYS A 243 -19.69 -32.03 -20.26
CA LYS A 243 -20.54 -33.23 -20.28
C LYS A 243 -21.81 -33.04 -19.43
N SER A 244 -22.80 -32.38 -19.99
CA SER A 244 -24.20 -32.54 -19.56
C SER A 244 -25.17 -32.22 -20.70
N LYS A 245 -25.32 -33.18 -21.63
CA LYS A 245 -26.52 -33.34 -22.49
C LYS A 245 -26.38 -34.61 -23.34
N ARG A 246 -26.69 -35.74 -22.72
CA ARG A 246 -27.10 -36.98 -23.41
C ARG A 246 -27.82 -37.88 -22.40
N LYS A 247 -29.12 -37.66 -22.25
CA LYS A 247 -30.16 -38.66 -21.94
C LYS A 247 -31.46 -37.93 -21.65
N GLU A 248 -32.22 -37.65 -22.70
CA GLU A 248 -33.69 -37.66 -22.68
C GLU A 248 -34.19 -37.46 -24.12
N ARG A 249 -35.26 -38.18 -24.45
CA ARG A 249 -35.95 -38.27 -25.77
C ARG A 249 -35.46 -39.39 -26.70
N ASP A 250 -35.51 -40.62 -26.18
CA ASP A 250 -36.22 -41.70 -26.89
C ASP A 250 -37.46 -42.06 -26.04
N GLU A 251 -38.51 -41.24 -26.18
CA GLU A 251 -39.88 -41.62 -25.81
C GLU A 251 -40.86 -40.59 -26.38
N LYS A 252 -41.33 -40.86 -27.61
CA LYS A 252 -42.69 -40.62 -28.13
C LYS A 252 -42.69 -40.74 -29.66
N GLN A 253 -42.86 -41.97 -30.13
CA GLN A 253 -43.75 -42.19 -31.27
C GLN A 253 -45.18 -42.12 -30.73
N LYS A 254 -45.80 -40.96 -30.90
CA LYS A 254 -47.24 -40.78 -31.18
C LYS A 254 -47.53 -39.31 -31.46
#